data_AF-A0A7X8XRB3-F1
#
_entry.id   AF-A0A7X8XRB3-F1
#
_cell.length_a   1.000
_cell.length_b   1.000
_cell.length_c   1.000
_cell.angle_alpha   90.00
_cell.angle_beta   90.00
_cell.angle_gamma   90.00
#
_symmetry.space_group_name_H-M   'P 1'
#
loop_
_entity.id
_entity.type
_entity.pdbx_description
1 polymer ?
#
loop_
_entity_poly.entity_id
_entity_poly.type
_entity_poly.pdbx_seq_one_letter_code
_entity_poly.pdbx_strand_id
1 'polypeptide(L)'
;MSRFEINEAEYEAIRRAEKETKDKNISRRLKVLMMRYEGYKVREIADRTGMRINSISQLCRRYREQGLEEFKRNKATSHRYALPIEKELEILSRFEKAAEAGQAVTAKDIKAAFDEERGKDTGRGYIYMLLKRHGWRKVMPRPRHPKAASEEACEASKKLKPMCWKPEKTCPQSRSAECG
;
A
#
# COMPACT_ATOMS: atom_id res chain seq x y z
N MET A 1 3.87 -18.48 -34.54
CA MET A 1 3.42 -17.34 -33.71
C MET A 1 2.66 -16.39 -34.61
N SER A 2 1.38 -16.13 -34.34
CA SER A 2 0.57 -15.16 -35.09
C SER A 2 1.29 -13.81 -35.11
N ARG A 3 1.44 -13.22 -36.31
CA ARG A 3 2.00 -11.89 -36.48
C ARG A 3 1.12 -10.91 -35.73
N PHE A 4 1.74 -10.03 -34.92
CA PHE A 4 1.00 -8.95 -34.27
C PHE A 4 0.50 -7.98 -35.33
N GLU A 5 -0.82 -7.81 -35.39
CA GLU A 5 -1.60 -7.06 -36.36
C GLU A 5 -2.55 -6.17 -35.54
N ILE A 6 -2.59 -4.90 -35.93
CA ILE A 6 -3.46 -3.85 -35.40
C ILE A 6 -4.29 -3.35 -36.58
N ASN A 7 -5.59 -3.16 -36.38
CA ASN A 7 -6.47 -2.59 -37.40
C ASN A 7 -6.38 -1.06 -37.41
N GLU A 8 -6.75 -0.41 -38.52
CA GLU A 8 -6.67 1.05 -38.63
C GLU A 8 -7.51 1.80 -37.57
N ALA A 9 -8.69 1.27 -37.24
CA ALA A 9 -9.53 1.81 -36.16
C ALA A 9 -8.85 1.74 -34.78
N GLU A 10 -8.12 0.66 -34.51
CA GLU A 10 -7.36 0.50 -33.27
C GLU A 10 -6.15 1.44 -33.24
N TYR A 11 -5.48 1.61 -34.38
CA TYR A 11 -4.37 2.55 -34.52
C TYR A 11 -4.80 3.99 -34.21
N GLU A 12 -5.93 4.45 -34.77
CA GLU A 12 -6.47 5.77 -34.47
C GLU A 12 -6.93 5.92 -33.00
N ALA A 13 -7.41 4.84 -32.38
CA ALA A 13 -7.70 4.83 -30.94
C ALA A 13 -6.41 4.95 -30.10
N ILE A 14 -5.34 4.24 -30.45
CA ILE A 14 -4.02 4.32 -29.81
C ILE A 14 -3.41 5.72 -29.99
N ARG A 15 -3.56 6.32 -31.17
CA ARG A 15 -3.05 7.66 -31.48
C ARG A 15 -3.76 8.75 -30.68
N ARG A 16 -5.10 8.67 -30.54
CA ARG A 16 -5.87 9.56 -29.66
C ARG A 16 -5.46 9.39 -28.20
N ALA A 17 -5.35 8.13 -27.75
CA ALA A 17 -4.90 7.79 -26.42
C ALA A 17 -3.50 8.37 -26.09
N GLU A 18 -2.56 8.33 -27.02
CA GLU A 18 -1.22 8.87 -26.81
C GLU A 18 -1.24 10.40 -26.62
N LYS A 19 -2.05 11.12 -27.42
CA LYS A 19 -2.22 12.57 -27.29
C LYS A 19 -2.87 13.00 -25.99
N GLU A 20 -3.83 12.23 -25.48
CA GLU A 20 -4.51 12.52 -24.22
C GLU A 20 -3.64 12.22 -22.99
N THR A 21 -2.70 11.29 -23.12
CA THR A 21 -1.95 10.78 -21.98
C THR A 21 -0.80 11.69 -21.57
N LYS A 22 -0.79 12.10 -20.30
CA LYS A 22 0.31 12.89 -19.70
C LYS A 22 1.45 12.02 -19.13
N ASP A 23 1.20 10.74 -18.87
CA ASP A 23 2.20 9.82 -18.32
C ASP A 23 3.21 9.39 -19.41
N LYS A 24 4.48 9.74 -19.22
CA LYS A 24 5.59 9.41 -20.12
C LYS A 24 5.74 7.90 -20.34
N ASN A 25 5.43 7.07 -19.35
CA ASN A 25 5.56 5.62 -19.45
C ASN A 25 4.44 5.02 -20.30
N ILE A 26 3.21 5.51 -20.16
CA ILE A 26 2.08 5.07 -20.99
C ILE A 26 2.29 5.54 -22.43
N SER A 27 2.66 6.82 -22.65
CA SER A 27 2.98 7.33 -24.00
C SER A 27 4.08 6.50 -24.68
N ARG A 28 5.17 6.17 -23.96
CA ARG A 28 6.23 5.30 -24.50
C ARG A 28 5.71 3.93 -24.93
N ARG A 29 4.82 3.30 -24.14
CA ARG A 29 4.22 1.99 -24.48
C ARG A 29 3.26 2.07 -25.67
N LEU A 30 2.47 3.13 -25.77
CA LEU A 30 1.56 3.36 -26.91
C LEU A 30 2.35 3.60 -28.20
N LYS A 31 3.46 4.35 -28.15
CA LYS A 31 4.36 4.55 -29.30
C LYS A 31 4.93 3.25 -29.85
N VAL A 32 5.21 2.26 -28.99
CA VAL A 32 5.63 0.92 -29.44
C VAL A 32 4.55 0.27 -30.29
N LEU A 33 3.27 0.36 -29.91
CA LEU A 33 2.16 -0.19 -30.69
C LEU A 33 2.00 0.53 -32.02
N MET A 34 2.13 1.86 -32.04
CA MET A 34 2.10 2.67 -33.27
C MET A 34 3.22 2.25 -34.23
N MET A 35 4.47 2.14 -33.76
CA MET A 35 5.59 1.70 -34.60
C MET A 35 5.40 0.27 -35.12
N ARG A 36 4.70 -0.60 -34.37
CA ARG A 36 4.37 -1.95 -34.85
C ARG A 36 3.35 -1.93 -35.97
N TYR A 37 2.37 -1.02 -35.93
CA TYR A 37 1.43 -0.80 -37.03
C TYR A 37 2.14 -0.24 -38.27
N GLU A 38 3.06 0.71 -38.08
CA GLU A 38 3.89 1.30 -39.15
C GLU A 38 4.88 0.29 -39.81
N GLY A 39 4.96 -0.94 -39.30
CA GLY A 39 5.74 -2.02 -39.91
C GLY A 39 7.17 -2.19 -39.38
N TYR A 40 7.59 -1.40 -38.38
CA TYR A 40 8.94 -1.52 -37.81
C TYR A 40 9.18 -2.88 -37.15
N LYS A 41 10.38 -3.41 -37.34
CA LYS A 41 10.81 -4.65 -36.69
C LYS A 41 11.08 -4.40 -35.21
N VAL A 42 10.91 -5.43 -34.38
CA VAL A 42 11.10 -5.32 -32.92
C VAL A 42 12.50 -4.81 -32.55
N ARG A 43 13.53 -5.18 -33.33
CA ARG A 43 14.91 -4.69 -33.12
C ARG A 43 15.02 -3.19 -33.36
N GLU A 44 14.48 -2.70 -34.47
CA GLU A 44 14.48 -1.26 -34.80
C GLU A 44 13.71 -0.43 -33.75
N ILE A 45 12.60 -0.98 -33.24
CA ILE A 45 11.84 -0.35 -32.16
C ILE A 45 12.66 -0.33 -30.87
N ALA A 46 13.38 -1.42 -30.54
CA ALA A 46 14.27 -1.46 -29.39
C ALA A 46 15.36 -0.38 -29.48
N ASP A 47 15.99 -0.23 -30.64
CA ASP A 47 17.03 0.77 -30.88
C ASP A 47 16.49 2.21 -30.75
N ARG A 48 15.29 2.48 -31.28
CA ARG A 48 14.65 3.81 -31.20
C ARG A 48 14.10 4.16 -29.82
N THR A 49 13.56 3.18 -29.09
CA THR A 49 12.87 3.41 -27.81
C THR A 49 13.76 3.16 -26.58
N GLY A 50 14.91 2.51 -26.77
CA GLY A 50 15.79 2.03 -25.70
C GLY A 50 15.19 0.89 -24.87
N MET A 51 14.11 0.25 -25.35
CA MET A 51 13.44 -0.84 -24.63
C MET A 51 14.05 -2.20 -24.97
N ARG A 52 14.04 -3.14 -24.02
CA ARG A 52 14.47 -4.51 -24.29
C ARG A 52 13.51 -5.19 -25.28
N ILE A 53 14.07 -5.98 -26.20
CA ILE A 53 13.32 -6.72 -27.24
C ILE A 53 12.16 -7.53 -26.64
N ASN A 54 12.42 -8.31 -25.57
CA ASN A 54 11.39 -9.12 -24.91
C ASN A 54 10.25 -8.26 -24.32
N SER A 55 10.56 -7.07 -23.82
CA SER A 55 9.55 -6.16 -23.28
C SER A 55 8.61 -5.66 -24.36
N ILE A 56 9.10 -5.41 -25.58
CA ILE A 56 8.26 -5.00 -26.72
C ILE A 56 7.31 -6.14 -27.10
N SER A 57 7.80 -7.37 -27.24
CA SER A 57 6.95 -8.53 -27.54
C SER A 57 5.87 -8.75 -26.47
N GLN A 58 6.21 -8.58 -25.19
CA GLN A 58 5.26 -8.66 -24.09
C GLN A 58 4.23 -7.51 -24.09
N LEU A 59 4.59 -6.31 -24.55
CA LEU A 59 3.65 -5.20 -24.69
C LEU A 59 2.61 -5.50 -25.77
N CYS A 60 3.04 -5.97 -26.95
CA CYS A 60 2.12 -6.38 -28.02
C CYS A 60 1.17 -7.48 -27.55
N ARG A 61 1.69 -8.50 -26.85
CA ARG A 61 0.88 -9.58 -26.28
C ARG A 61 -0.15 -9.06 -25.28
N ARG A 62 0.28 -8.23 -24.32
CA ARG A 62 -0.64 -7.65 -23.32
C ARG A 62 -1.73 -6.81 -23.95
N TYR A 63 -1.39 -6.00 -24.95
CA TYR A 63 -2.39 -5.21 -25.67
C TYR A 63 -3.46 -6.12 -26.31
N ARG A 64 -3.04 -7.21 -26.98
CA ARG A 64 -3.98 -8.17 -27.56
C ARG A 64 -4.88 -8.87 -26.53
N GLU A 65 -4.34 -9.22 -25.37
CA GLU A 65 -5.07 -9.96 -24.34
C GLU A 65 -6.00 -9.05 -23.51
N GLN A 66 -5.62 -7.79 -23.29
CA GLN A 66 -6.25 -6.92 -22.30
C GLN A 66 -7.00 -5.73 -22.91
N GLY A 67 -6.74 -5.40 -24.18
CA GLY A 67 -7.30 -4.23 -24.86
C GLY A 67 -6.67 -2.90 -24.42
N LEU A 68 -7.05 -1.82 -25.10
CA LEU A 68 -6.45 -0.50 -24.94
C LEU A 68 -6.64 0.09 -23.53
N GLU A 69 -7.83 -0.05 -22.94
CA GLU A 69 -8.15 0.55 -21.64
C GLU A 69 -7.32 -0.04 -20.49
N GLU A 70 -7.24 -1.37 -20.40
CA GLU A 70 -6.40 -2.01 -19.38
C GLU A 70 -4.90 -1.86 -19.72
N PHE A 71 -4.53 -1.77 -21.00
CA PHE A 71 -3.14 -1.50 -21.39
C PHE A 71 -2.65 -0.11 -20.93
N LYS A 72 -3.52 0.90 -20.97
CA LYS A 72 -3.25 2.23 -20.42
C LYS A 72 -3.15 2.21 -18.90
N ARG A 73 -3.84 1.30 -18.22
CA ARG A 73 -3.90 1.25 -16.76
C ARG A 73 -2.50 1.05 -16.18
N ASN A 74 -1.95 2.12 -15.60
CA ASN A 74 -0.69 2.05 -14.88
C ASN A 74 -0.92 1.41 -13.50
N LYS A 75 -0.96 0.08 -13.45
CA LYS A 75 -0.96 -0.69 -12.19
C LYS A 75 0.43 -0.62 -11.54
N ALA A 76 0.81 0.56 -11.06
CA ALA A 76 1.89 0.69 -10.11
C ALA A 76 1.36 0.27 -8.74
N THR A 77 1.34 -1.04 -8.45
CA THR A 77 1.11 -1.50 -7.08
C THR A 77 2.39 -1.29 -6.30
N SER A 78 2.39 -0.20 -5.55
CA SER A 78 3.41 0.07 -4.57
C SER A 78 3.38 -1.04 -3.50
N HIS A 79 4.35 -1.95 -3.51
CA HIS A 79 4.57 -2.96 -2.46
C HIS A 79 5.18 -2.28 -1.22
N ARG A 80 4.46 -1.30 -0.66
CA ARG A 80 4.99 -0.42 0.40
C ARG A 80 4.86 -0.99 1.80
N TYR A 81 4.20 -2.14 1.95
CA TYR A 81 4.02 -2.78 3.24
C TYR A 81 5.11 -3.81 3.46
N ALA A 82 5.70 -3.79 4.65
CA ALA A 82 6.72 -4.74 5.07
C ALA A 82 6.14 -6.14 5.29
N LEU A 83 4.83 -6.25 5.57
CA LEU A 83 4.05 -7.49 5.64
C LEU A 83 2.68 -7.31 4.94
N PRO A 84 2.03 -8.40 4.52
CA PRO A 84 0.63 -8.38 4.08
C PRO A 84 -0.29 -7.81 5.17
N ILE A 85 -1.37 -7.13 4.78
CA ILE A 85 -2.31 -6.50 5.72
C ILE A 85 -2.88 -7.51 6.73
N GLU A 86 -3.20 -8.73 6.27
CA GLU A 86 -3.69 -9.83 7.11
C GLU A 86 -2.70 -10.16 8.23
N LYS A 87 -1.41 -10.24 7.92
CA LYS A 87 -0.34 -10.49 8.88
C LYS A 87 -0.14 -9.34 9.86
N GLU A 88 -0.24 -8.10 9.40
CA GLU A 88 -0.22 -6.94 10.30
C GLU A 88 -1.37 -7.00 11.34
N LEU A 89 -2.57 -7.38 10.89
CA LEU A 89 -3.75 -7.52 11.76
C LEU A 89 -3.62 -8.67 12.76
N GLU A 90 -3.07 -9.83 12.35
CA GLU A 90 -2.78 -10.94 13.28
C GLU A 90 -1.89 -10.50 14.44
N ILE A 91 -0.82 -9.75 14.14
CA ILE A 91 0.09 -9.23 15.15
C ILE A 91 -0.65 -8.25 16.07
N LEU A 92 -1.39 -7.29 15.51
CA LEU A 92 -2.11 -6.29 16.29
C LEU A 92 -3.19 -6.90 17.17
N SER A 93 -3.94 -7.90 16.69
CA SER A 93 -4.99 -8.59 17.46
C SER A 93 -4.46 -9.26 18.74
N ARG A 94 -3.22 -9.76 18.72
CA ARG A 94 -2.56 -10.29 19.94
C ARG A 94 -2.44 -9.21 21.01
N PHE A 95 -2.19 -7.97 20.61
CA PHE A 95 -2.05 -6.82 21.50
C PHE A 95 -3.40 -6.15 21.85
N GLU A 96 -4.45 -6.31 21.03
CA GLU A 96 -5.79 -5.81 21.36
C GLU A 96 -6.31 -6.43 22.66
N LYS A 97 -6.18 -7.75 22.80
CA LYS A 97 -6.59 -8.48 24.02
C LYS A 97 -5.86 -7.96 25.26
N ALA A 98 -4.56 -7.69 25.14
CA ALA A 98 -3.75 -7.11 26.22
C ALA A 98 -4.18 -5.67 26.55
N ALA A 99 -4.45 -4.85 25.53
CA ALA A 99 -4.89 -3.47 25.69
C ALA A 99 -6.31 -3.36 26.31
N GLU A 100 -7.21 -4.29 25.98
CA GLU A 100 -8.55 -4.43 26.56
C GLU A 100 -8.48 -4.85 28.03
N ALA A 101 -7.60 -5.80 28.36
CA ALA A 101 -7.31 -6.22 29.73
C ALA A 101 -6.62 -5.12 30.58
N GLY A 102 -6.40 -3.92 30.02
CA GLY A 102 -5.81 -2.79 30.72
C GLY A 102 -4.29 -2.84 30.83
N GLN A 103 -3.63 -3.81 30.18
CA GLN A 103 -2.18 -3.89 30.15
C GLN A 103 -1.60 -2.77 29.28
N ALA A 104 -0.46 -2.23 29.69
CA ALA A 104 0.21 -1.16 28.98
C ALA A 104 0.93 -1.71 27.74
N VAL A 105 0.27 -1.68 26.58
CA VAL A 105 0.90 -2.04 25.31
C VAL A 105 1.77 -0.87 24.82
N THR A 106 3.08 -1.10 24.69
CA THR A 106 4.01 -0.09 24.17
C THR A 106 4.35 -0.34 22.69
N ALA A 107 4.68 0.73 21.96
CA ALA A 107 5.13 0.59 20.57
C ALA A 107 6.42 -0.24 20.42
N LYS A 108 7.21 -0.36 21.50
CA LYS A 108 8.42 -1.20 21.52
C LYS A 108 8.07 -2.68 21.48
N ASP A 109 7.02 -3.09 22.19
CA ASP A 109 6.57 -4.49 22.24
C ASP A 109 5.97 -4.90 20.89
N ILE A 110 5.15 -4.03 20.30
CA ILE A 110 4.60 -4.23 18.96
C ILE A 110 5.73 -4.31 17.92
N LYS A 111 6.75 -3.45 18.02
CA LYS A 111 7.92 -3.51 17.14
C LYS A 111 8.64 -4.85 17.25
N ALA A 112 8.88 -5.35 18.47
CA ALA A 112 9.59 -6.61 18.68
C ALA A 112 8.85 -7.78 18.02
N ALA A 113 7.53 -7.90 18.27
CA ALA A 113 6.70 -8.93 17.64
C ALA A 113 6.63 -8.79 16.10
N PHE A 114 6.62 -7.55 15.61
CA PHE A 114 6.61 -7.28 14.17
C PHE A 114 7.92 -7.68 13.48
N ASP A 115 9.06 -7.37 14.10
CA ASP A 115 10.38 -7.70 13.55
C ASP A 115 10.67 -9.19 13.61
N GLU A 116 10.13 -9.89 14.61
CA GLU A 116 10.19 -11.35 14.72
C GLU A 116 9.44 -12.03 13.58
N GLU A 117 8.18 -11.65 13.32
CA GLU A 117 7.40 -12.22 12.20
C GLU A 117 8.03 -11.85 10.84
N ARG A 118 8.59 -10.64 10.72
CA ARG A 118 9.24 -10.17 9.48
C ARG A 118 10.63 -10.77 9.25
N GLY A 119 11.34 -11.16 10.31
CA GLY A 119 12.75 -11.58 10.28
C GLY A 119 13.74 -10.47 9.93
N LYS A 120 13.34 -9.18 10.01
CA LYS A 120 14.19 -8.01 9.73
C LYS A 120 13.80 -6.84 10.63
N ASP A 121 14.80 -6.09 11.10
CA ASP A 121 14.58 -4.88 11.88
C ASP A 121 13.80 -3.83 11.08
N THR A 122 12.71 -3.37 11.68
CA THR A 122 11.87 -2.31 11.16
C THR A 122 12.14 -1.03 11.92
N GLY A 123 12.33 0.10 11.21
CA GLY A 123 12.51 1.39 11.88
C GLY A 123 11.30 1.76 12.75
N ARG A 124 11.55 2.40 13.90
CA ARG A 124 10.48 2.83 14.85
C ARG A 124 9.36 3.63 14.17
N GLY A 125 9.72 4.47 13.19
CA GLY A 125 8.77 5.27 12.41
C GLY A 125 7.73 4.44 11.64
N TYR A 126 8.12 3.27 11.12
CA TYR A 126 7.19 2.39 10.40
C TYR A 126 6.12 1.82 11.33
N ILE A 127 6.48 1.44 12.56
CA ILE A 127 5.52 0.95 13.56
C ILE A 127 4.50 2.05 13.90
N TYR A 128 4.92 3.31 14.03
CA TYR A 128 3.96 4.41 14.22
C TYR A 128 3.03 4.62 13.03
N MET A 129 3.53 4.48 11.79
CA MET A 129 2.70 4.53 10.59
C MET A 129 1.71 3.35 10.52
N LEU A 130 2.16 2.15 10.89
CA LEU A 130 1.36 0.93 10.99
C LEU A 130 0.24 1.08 12.02
N LEU A 131 0.54 1.58 13.22
CA LEU A 131 -0.46 1.84 14.24
C LEU A 131 -1.48 2.88 13.78
N LYS A 132 -1.03 3.98 13.16
CA LYS A 132 -1.91 5.04 12.66
C LYS A 132 -2.88 4.55 11.58
N ARG A 133 -2.42 3.71 10.64
CA ARG A 133 -3.28 3.20 9.54
C ARG A 133 -4.30 2.17 10.00
N HIS A 134 -4.03 1.45 11.09
CA HIS A 134 -4.93 0.46 11.70
C HIS A 134 -5.78 1.05 12.82
N GLY A 135 -5.84 2.38 12.97
CA GLY A 135 -6.70 3.03 13.96
C GLY A 135 -6.23 2.89 15.41
N TRP A 136 -4.93 2.71 15.67
CA TRP A 136 -4.41 2.69 17.04
C TRP A 136 -4.12 4.09 17.53
N ARG A 137 -4.72 4.48 18.65
CA ARG A 137 -4.51 5.78 19.28
C ARG A 137 -3.43 5.69 20.35
N LYS A 138 -2.64 6.75 20.43
CA LYS A 138 -1.72 6.99 21.56
C LYS A 138 -2.54 7.44 22.78
N VAL A 139 -2.45 6.69 23.87
CA VAL A 139 -3.09 7.03 25.14
C VAL A 139 -2.00 7.43 26.13
N MET A 140 -2.13 8.59 26.75
CA MET A 140 -1.29 8.99 27.87
C MET A 140 -2.00 8.63 29.18
N PRO A 141 -1.33 7.90 30.10
CA PRO A 141 -1.84 7.74 31.46
C PRO A 141 -2.03 9.12 32.09
N ARG A 142 -3.20 9.38 32.68
CA ARG A 142 -3.49 10.67 33.31
C ARG A 142 -2.46 10.93 34.43
N PRO A 143 -1.86 12.14 34.53
CA PRO A 143 -0.81 12.41 35.52
C PRO A 143 -1.27 12.27 36.97
N ARG A 144 -2.53 12.63 37.27
CA ARG A 144 -3.16 12.57 38.58
C ARG A 144 -4.43 11.73 38.55
N HIS A 145 -4.58 10.84 39.53
CA HIS A 145 -5.84 10.16 39.83
C HIS A 145 -6.64 10.99 40.85
N PRO A 146 -7.99 11.06 40.77
CA PRO A 146 -8.80 11.85 41.72
C PRO A 146 -8.74 11.40 43.18
N LYS A 147 -8.24 10.18 43.44
CA LYS A 147 -8.03 9.59 44.78
C LYS A 147 -6.55 9.28 45.01
N ALA A 148 -5.66 10.27 44.98
CA ALA A 148 -4.22 10.03 45.15
C ALA A 148 -3.83 9.98 46.65
N ALA A 149 -3.03 8.98 47.03
CA ALA A 149 -2.28 8.94 48.30
C ALA A 149 -0.96 9.74 48.20
N SER A 150 -0.25 9.88 49.33
CA SER A 150 0.87 10.81 49.60
C SER A 150 1.89 11.05 48.47
N GLU A 151 2.49 12.25 48.49
CA GLU A 151 3.36 12.81 47.43
C GLU A 151 4.57 11.94 47.08
N GLU A 152 5.11 11.18 48.04
CA GLU A 152 6.30 10.34 47.86
C GLU A 152 6.07 9.15 46.91
N ALA A 153 4.88 8.53 46.94
CA ALA A 153 4.53 7.45 46.00
C ALA A 153 4.25 7.98 44.58
N CYS A 154 3.83 9.25 44.47
CA CYS A 154 3.59 9.91 43.19
C CYS A 154 4.90 10.25 42.45
N GLU A 155 5.96 10.64 43.16
CA GLU A 155 7.26 10.98 42.55
C GLU A 155 7.96 9.77 41.90
N ALA A 156 7.90 8.60 42.53
CA ALA A 156 8.42 7.36 41.93
C ALA A 156 7.62 6.94 40.67
N SER A 157 6.29 7.12 40.69
CA SER A 157 5.41 6.80 39.57
C SER A 157 5.60 7.73 38.36
N LYS A 158 5.95 9.01 38.57
CA LYS A 158 6.19 9.97 37.49
C LYS A 158 7.35 9.58 36.58
N LYS A 159 8.37 8.87 37.10
CA LYS A 159 9.56 8.46 36.34
C LYS A 159 9.37 7.22 35.47
N LEU A 160 8.27 6.48 35.62
CA LEU A 160 8.09 5.14 35.02
C LEU A 160 6.96 5.03 34.00
N LYS A 161 6.19 6.09 33.70
CA LYS A 161 4.97 5.95 32.87
C LYS A 161 5.31 5.85 31.37
N PRO A 162 5.28 4.64 30.76
CA PRO A 162 5.53 4.52 29.33
C PRO A 162 4.30 4.99 28.55
N MET A 163 4.51 5.48 27.32
CA MET A 163 3.41 5.79 26.42
C MET A 163 2.68 4.50 26.04
N CYS A 164 1.36 4.44 26.26
CA CYS A 164 0.56 3.29 25.87
C CYS A 164 -0.21 3.54 24.57
N TRP A 165 -0.49 2.46 23.85
CA TRP A 165 -1.29 2.48 22.63
C TRP A 165 -2.55 1.64 22.85
N LYS A 166 -3.69 2.12 22.35
CA LYS A 166 -4.95 1.40 22.40
C LYS A 166 -5.63 1.40 21.04
N PRO A 167 -6.29 0.32 20.63
CA PRO A 167 -7.14 0.35 19.45
C PRO A 167 -8.24 1.40 19.62
N GLU A 168 -8.59 2.09 18.55
CA GLU A 168 -9.79 2.90 18.47
C GLU A 168 -10.98 1.95 18.44
N LYS A 169 -11.88 2.08 19.42
CA LYS A 169 -13.13 1.33 19.40
C LYS A 169 -13.94 1.90 18.26
N THR A 170 -13.99 1.22 17.12
CA THR A 170 -15.00 1.53 16.11
C THR A 170 -16.36 1.34 16.77
N CYS A 171 -17.11 2.43 16.91
CA CYS A 171 -18.55 2.36 17.08
C CYS A 171 -19.07 1.45 15.94
N PRO A 172 -19.84 0.39 16.22
CA PRO A 172 -20.39 -0.40 15.15
C PRO A 172 -21.29 0.52 14.34
N GLN A 173 -20.91 0.83 13.10
CA GLN A 173 -21.86 1.36 12.13
C GLN A 173 -22.84 0.23 11.83
N SER A 174 -23.86 0.10 12.68
CA SER A 174 -25.02 -0.71 12.40
C SER A 174 -25.67 -0.15 11.14
N ARG A 175 -25.50 -0.88 10.03
CA ARG A 175 -26.55 -0.99 9.02
C ARG A 175 -27.85 -1.32 9.74
N SER A 176 -28.83 -0.45 9.62
CA SER A 176 -30.27 -0.73 9.47
C SER A 176 -31.02 0.59 9.59
N ALA A 177 -31.46 1.13 8.45
CA ALA A 177 -32.58 2.05 8.38
C ALA A 177 -33.51 1.50 7.28
N GLU A 178 -34.15 0.39 7.59
CA GLU A 178 -35.54 0.18 7.20
C GLU A 178 -36.41 0.99 8.17
N CYS A 179 -37.38 1.72 7.61
CA CYS A 179 -38.56 2.39 8.20
C CYS A 179 -38.79 3.62 7.29
N GLY A 180 -39.90 3.78 6.59
CA GLY A 180 -41.27 3.46 6.98
C GLY A 180 -42.06 4.75 6.79
#